data_AF-A0A949MI17-F1
#
_entry.id   AF-A0A949MI17-F1
#
_cell.length_a   1.000
_cell.length_b   1.000
_cell.length_c   1.000
_cell.angle_alpha   90.00
_cell.angle_beta   90.00
_cell.angle_gamma   90.00
#
_symmetry.space_group_name_H-M   'P 1'
#
loop_
_entity.id
_entity.type
_entity.pdbx_description
1 polymer ?
#
loop_
_entity_poly.entity_id
_entity_poly.type
_entity_poly.pdbx_seq_one_letter_code
_entity_poly.pdbx_strand_id
1 'polypeptide(L)'
;KAQADDITQLKNSLLDLANQIEQLRAEIARNRGATEQLSNDLAGLQRQQRALSQGIDSRLKQLEPVTVTIDGRTYSVDPSEKRGFESALDAMKAQDYAKAIAGFNDLLDRYSRTPYAPQSYYWLGNAYYAQKDCKQATNAFNQLATRYPDDSRAAESLLSAGNCQIELNDRKAARRYYESVVKQYPGSEEAATAKERLAKLR
;
A
#
# COMPACT_ATOMS: atom_id res chain seq x y z
N LYS A 1 -86.78 -34.37 31.86
CA LYS A 1 -85.46 -34.67 32.43
C LYS A 1 -84.41 -34.76 31.32
N ALA A 2 -84.49 -35.72 30.40
CA ALA A 2 -83.58 -35.85 29.24
C ALA A 2 -83.31 -34.54 28.46
N GLN A 3 -84.33 -33.77 28.08
CA GLN A 3 -84.14 -32.48 27.39
C GLN A 3 -83.37 -31.42 28.20
N ALA A 4 -83.50 -31.41 29.53
CA ALA A 4 -82.78 -30.45 30.38
C ALA A 4 -81.31 -30.87 30.56
N ASP A 5 -81.06 -32.18 30.60
CA ASP A 5 -79.71 -32.75 30.63
C ASP A 5 -78.98 -32.50 29.30
N ASP A 6 -79.66 -32.67 28.16
CA ASP A 6 -79.14 -32.36 26.80
C ASP A 6 -78.78 -30.88 26.65
N ILE A 7 -79.64 -29.97 27.12
CA ILE A 7 -79.38 -28.51 27.10
C ILE A 7 -78.16 -28.17 27.97
N THR A 8 -77.98 -28.86 29.10
CA THR A 8 -76.84 -28.65 30.00
C THR A 8 -75.55 -29.16 29.38
N GLN A 9 -75.59 -30.33 28.73
CA GLN A 9 -74.45 -30.89 28.00
C GLN A 9 -74.04 -30.01 26.81
N LEU A 10 -75.01 -29.44 26.09
CA LEU A 10 -74.77 -28.50 24.99
C LEU A 10 -74.12 -27.21 25.49
N LYS A 11 -74.59 -26.66 26.62
CA LYS A 11 -73.99 -25.48 27.27
C LYS A 11 -72.55 -25.71 27.71
N ASN A 12 -72.26 -26.87 28.30
CA ASN A 12 -70.91 -27.24 28.71
C ASN A 12 -69.98 -27.40 27.49
N SER A 13 -70.48 -27.98 26.39
CA SER A 13 -69.71 -28.11 25.14
C SER A 13 -69.47 -26.75 24.46
N LEU A 14 -70.43 -25.83 24.54
CA LEU A 14 -70.27 -24.45 24.04
C LEU A 14 -69.24 -23.65 24.86
N LEU A 15 -69.22 -23.83 26.19
CA LEU A 15 -68.21 -23.24 27.07
C LEU A 15 -66.81 -23.78 26.77
N ASP A 16 -66.68 -25.08 26.56
CA ASP A 16 -65.41 -25.70 26.18
C ASP A 16 -64.90 -25.17 24.83
N LEU A 17 -65.79 -25.08 23.83
CA LEU A 17 -65.45 -24.51 22.53
C LEU A 17 -65.05 -23.03 22.64
N ALA A 18 -65.73 -22.24 23.47
CA ALA A 18 -65.36 -20.85 23.72
C ALA A 18 -63.95 -20.73 24.34
N ASN A 19 -63.63 -21.57 25.31
CA ASN A 19 -62.30 -21.64 25.92
C ASN A 19 -61.23 -22.04 24.90
N GLN A 20 -61.50 -23.03 24.05
CA GLN A 20 -60.58 -23.42 22.97
C GLN A 20 -60.34 -22.29 21.96
N ILE A 21 -61.39 -21.53 21.60
CA ILE A 21 -61.27 -20.36 20.71
C ILE A 21 -60.39 -19.28 21.35
N GLU A 22 -60.54 -19.03 22.65
CA GLU A 22 -59.68 -18.08 23.36
C GLU A 22 -58.22 -18.53 23.41
N GLN A 23 -57.98 -19.83 23.67
CA GLN A 23 -56.63 -20.42 23.64
C GLN A 23 -55.99 -20.29 22.26
N LEU A 24 -56.70 -20.66 21.19
CA LEU A 24 -56.22 -20.53 19.81
C LEU A 24 -55.93 -19.06 19.44
N ARG A 25 -56.76 -18.11 19.90
CA ARG A 25 -56.50 -16.68 19.70
C ARG A 25 -55.22 -16.22 20.40
N ALA A 26 -54.99 -16.69 21.63
CA ALA A 26 -53.77 -16.40 22.37
C ALA A 26 -52.53 -17.00 21.69
N GLU A 27 -52.61 -18.22 21.18
CA GLU A 27 -51.53 -18.85 20.41
C GLU A 27 -51.25 -18.13 19.10
N ILE A 28 -52.28 -17.71 18.35
CA ILE A 28 -52.12 -16.92 17.12
C ILE A 28 -51.41 -15.59 17.45
N ALA A 29 -51.78 -14.93 18.55
CA ALA A 29 -51.11 -13.70 18.97
C ALA A 29 -49.64 -13.92 19.31
N ARG A 30 -49.32 -14.99 20.07
CA ARG A 30 -47.93 -15.38 20.38
C ARG A 30 -47.13 -15.71 19.12
N ASN A 31 -47.71 -16.49 18.21
CA ASN A 31 -47.07 -16.88 16.96
C ASN A 31 -46.81 -15.66 16.08
N ARG A 32 -47.75 -14.71 16.00
CA ARG A 32 -47.53 -13.44 15.29
C ARG A 32 -46.37 -12.65 15.89
N GLY A 33 -46.31 -12.54 17.22
CA GLY A 33 -45.18 -11.91 17.91
C GLY A 33 -43.84 -12.60 17.60
N ALA A 34 -43.80 -13.93 17.65
CA ALA A 34 -42.61 -14.70 17.32
C ALA A 34 -42.19 -14.51 15.85
N THR A 35 -43.14 -14.46 14.90
CA THR A 35 -42.83 -14.20 13.49
C THR A 35 -42.28 -12.79 13.25
N GLU A 36 -42.80 -11.79 13.96
CA GLU A 36 -42.30 -10.41 13.88
C GLU A 36 -40.88 -10.32 14.46
N GLN A 37 -40.64 -10.95 15.62
CA GLN A 37 -39.33 -11.02 16.22
C GLN A 37 -38.31 -11.71 15.29
N LEU A 38 -38.65 -12.88 14.74
CA LEU A 38 -37.80 -13.59 13.78
C LEU A 38 -37.53 -12.77 12.51
N SER A 39 -38.53 -12.03 12.02
CA SER A 39 -38.37 -11.14 10.86
C SER A 39 -37.37 -10.02 11.15
N ASN A 40 -37.48 -9.40 12.34
CA ASN A 40 -36.56 -8.36 12.80
C ASN A 40 -35.14 -8.89 13.00
N ASP A 41 -34.99 -10.07 13.62
CA ASP A 41 -33.70 -10.72 13.83
C ASP A 41 -33.03 -11.08 12.50
N LEU A 42 -33.80 -11.62 11.54
CA LEU A 42 -33.31 -11.93 10.21
C LEU A 42 -32.89 -10.68 9.44
N ALA A 43 -33.67 -9.59 9.53
CA ALA A 43 -33.27 -8.30 8.96
C ALA A 43 -32.00 -7.74 9.62
N GLY A 44 -31.84 -7.93 10.93
CA GLY A 44 -30.61 -7.62 11.67
C GLY A 44 -29.40 -8.40 11.14
N LEU A 45 -29.52 -9.73 11.08
CA LEU A 45 -28.47 -10.62 10.57
C LEU A 45 -28.10 -10.33 9.12
N GLN A 46 -29.09 -10.07 8.25
CA GLN A 46 -28.84 -9.70 6.85
C GLN A 46 -28.08 -8.38 6.74
N ARG A 47 -28.40 -7.37 7.56
CA ARG A 47 -27.66 -6.10 7.60
C ARG A 47 -26.21 -6.32 8.06
N GLN A 48 -26.01 -7.10 9.12
CA GLN A 48 -24.68 -7.44 9.62
C GLN A 48 -23.86 -8.20 8.57
N GLN A 49 -24.45 -9.19 7.90
CA GLN A 49 -23.80 -9.94 6.83
C GLN A 49 -23.36 -9.03 5.68
N ARG A 50 -24.22 -8.12 5.22
CA ARG A 50 -23.87 -7.15 4.16
C ARG A 50 -22.74 -6.21 4.58
N ALA A 51 -22.77 -5.71 5.82
CA ALA A 51 -21.72 -4.85 6.33
C ALA A 51 -20.37 -5.59 6.39
N LEU A 52 -20.39 -6.85 6.85
CA LEU A 52 -19.20 -7.72 6.86
C LEU A 52 -18.69 -8.00 5.45
N SER A 53 -19.56 -8.35 4.49
CA SER A 53 -19.14 -8.64 3.11
C SER A 53 -18.54 -7.41 2.44
N GLN A 54 -19.10 -6.22 2.66
CA GLN A 54 -18.55 -4.96 2.15
C GLN A 54 -17.21 -4.61 2.81
N GLY A 55 -17.08 -4.87 4.12
CA GLY A 55 -15.81 -4.69 4.84
C GLY A 55 -14.72 -5.65 4.35
N ILE A 56 -15.08 -6.87 3.97
CA ILE A 56 -14.15 -7.85 3.40
C ILE A 56 -13.74 -7.43 1.98
N ASP A 57 -14.70 -7.10 1.11
CA ASP A 57 -14.44 -6.68 -0.28
C ASP A 57 -13.54 -5.43 -0.36
N SER A 58 -13.82 -4.43 0.48
CA SER A 58 -13.00 -3.21 0.54
C SER A 58 -11.57 -3.48 0.99
N ARG A 59 -11.37 -4.36 1.97
CA ARG A 59 -10.03 -4.76 2.43
C ARG A 59 -9.29 -5.58 1.39
N LEU A 60 -9.98 -6.48 0.68
CA LEU A 60 -9.39 -7.26 -0.42
C LEU A 60 -8.89 -6.36 -1.54
N LYS A 61 -9.71 -5.41 -2.01
CA LYS A 61 -9.31 -4.44 -3.05
C LYS A 61 -8.10 -3.60 -2.67
N GLN A 62 -7.92 -3.29 -1.38
CA GLN A 62 -6.75 -2.54 -0.91
C GLN A 62 -5.47 -3.37 -0.88
N LEU A 63 -5.57 -4.69 -0.94
CA LEU A 63 -4.45 -5.63 -0.97
C LEU A 63 -4.18 -6.16 -2.38
N GLU A 64 -5.07 -5.91 -3.34
CA GLU A 64 -4.86 -6.30 -4.72
C GLU A 64 -3.64 -5.56 -5.29
N PRO A 65 -2.66 -6.29 -5.86
CA PRO A 65 -1.50 -5.68 -6.49
C PRO A 65 -1.90 -4.66 -7.56
N VAL A 66 -1.25 -3.50 -7.54
CA VAL A 66 -1.49 -2.44 -8.49
C VAL A 66 -0.48 -2.53 -9.62
N THR A 67 -0.97 -2.39 -10.85
CA THR A 67 -0.12 -2.32 -12.03
C THR A 67 0.45 -0.92 -12.19
N VAL A 68 1.77 -0.82 -12.32
CA VAL A 68 2.51 0.43 -12.45
C VAL A 68 3.48 0.35 -13.62
N THR A 69 3.70 1.47 -14.31
CA THR A 69 4.67 1.57 -15.40
C THR A 69 5.86 2.38 -14.93
N ILE A 70 7.04 1.76 -14.89
CA ILE A 70 8.30 2.37 -14.45
C ILE A 70 9.30 2.19 -15.58
N ASP A 71 9.85 3.31 -16.08
CA ASP A 71 10.84 3.33 -17.16
C ASP A 71 10.41 2.50 -18.40
N GLY A 72 9.13 2.62 -18.76
CA GLY A 72 8.52 1.95 -19.92
C GLY A 72 8.20 0.47 -19.72
N ARG A 73 8.45 -0.09 -18.53
CA ARG A 73 8.12 -1.48 -18.18
C ARG A 73 6.99 -1.54 -17.18
N THR A 74 6.13 -2.53 -17.34
CA THR A 74 4.96 -2.72 -16.49
C THR A 74 5.26 -3.73 -15.38
N TYR A 75 4.93 -3.39 -14.15
CA TYR A 75 5.12 -4.22 -12.97
C TYR A 75 3.82 -4.32 -12.18
N SER A 76 3.63 -5.44 -11.48
CA SER A 76 2.59 -5.60 -10.48
C SER A 76 3.24 -5.45 -9.10
N VAL A 77 2.84 -4.42 -8.36
CA VAL A 77 3.46 -4.06 -7.07
C VAL A 77 2.42 -4.02 -5.96
N ASP A 78 2.89 -4.18 -4.72
CA ASP A 78 2.02 -3.99 -3.56
C ASP A 78 1.55 -2.52 -3.49
N PRO A 79 0.27 -2.23 -3.21
CA PRO A 79 -0.22 -0.86 -3.05
C PRO A 79 0.56 -0.03 -2.01
N SER A 80 1.05 -0.68 -0.95
CA SER A 80 1.85 -0.04 0.09
C SER A 80 3.26 0.30 -0.38
N GLU A 81 3.86 -0.50 -1.25
CA GLU A 81 5.15 -0.21 -1.89
C GLU A 81 5.04 1.06 -2.74
N LYS A 82 4.03 1.12 -3.62
CA LYS A 82 3.73 2.31 -4.44
C LYS A 82 3.53 3.55 -3.56
N ARG A 83 2.71 3.44 -2.52
CA ARG A 83 2.41 4.56 -1.61
C ARG A 83 3.65 5.03 -0.86
N GLY A 84 4.51 4.10 -0.42
CA GLY A 84 5.78 4.43 0.24
C GLY A 84 6.69 5.22 -0.69
N PHE A 85 6.83 4.77 -1.94
CA PHE A 85 7.60 5.47 -2.96
C PHE A 85 7.05 6.88 -3.25
N GLU A 86 5.75 6.99 -3.52
CA GLU A 86 5.09 8.28 -3.80
C GLU A 86 5.23 9.25 -2.63
N SER A 87 5.06 8.78 -1.39
CA SER A 87 5.21 9.62 -0.20
C SER A 87 6.65 10.12 -0.01
N ALA A 88 7.65 9.29 -0.29
CA ALA A 88 9.06 9.70 -0.23
C ALA A 88 9.39 10.72 -1.32
N LEU A 89 8.83 10.54 -2.52
CA LEU A 89 8.99 11.48 -3.63
C LEU A 89 8.31 12.82 -3.35
N ASP A 90 7.15 12.84 -2.73
CA ASP A 90 6.48 14.08 -2.32
C ASP A 90 7.27 14.82 -1.24
N ALA A 91 7.91 14.10 -0.31
CA ALA A 91 8.85 14.70 0.63
C ALA A 91 10.07 15.33 -0.08
N MET A 92 10.61 14.70 -1.13
CA MET A 92 11.65 15.30 -1.97
C MET A 92 11.20 16.61 -2.62
N LYS A 93 10.00 16.63 -3.19
CA LYS A 93 9.43 17.85 -3.80
C LYS A 93 9.22 18.96 -2.78
N ALA A 94 8.85 18.59 -1.55
CA ALA A 94 8.72 19.51 -0.43
C ALA A 94 10.07 19.93 0.20
N GLN A 95 11.20 19.44 -0.33
CA GLN A 95 12.55 19.62 0.20
C GLN A 95 12.72 19.10 1.64
N ASP A 96 11.81 18.26 2.12
CA ASP A 96 11.93 17.52 3.37
C ASP A 96 12.82 16.29 3.14
N TYR A 97 14.11 16.54 2.99
CA TYR A 97 15.09 15.51 2.65
C TYR A 97 15.20 14.45 3.75
N ALA A 98 14.97 14.80 5.02
CA ALA A 98 15.05 13.84 6.12
C ALA A 98 13.93 12.81 6.03
N LYS A 99 12.70 13.27 5.78
CA LYS A 99 11.55 12.39 5.56
C LYS A 99 11.70 11.58 4.27
N ALA A 100 12.21 12.18 3.20
CA ALA A 100 12.48 11.47 1.96
C ALA A 100 13.48 10.31 2.14
N ILE A 101 14.61 10.57 2.83
CA ILE A 101 15.62 9.57 3.15
C ILE A 101 14.99 8.41 3.94
N ALA A 102 14.22 8.71 4.98
CA ALA A 102 13.55 7.69 5.78
C ALA A 102 12.59 6.84 4.93
N GLY A 103 11.79 7.48 4.06
CA GLY A 103 10.83 6.80 3.19
C GLY A 103 11.49 5.89 2.15
N PHE A 104 12.55 6.35 1.47
CA PHE A 104 13.26 5.51 0.50
C PHE A 104 14.00 4.35 1.15
N ASN A 105 14.61 4.54 2.33
CA ASN A 105 15.24 3.44 3.05
C ASN A 105 14.21 2.40 3.50
N ASP A 106 13.09 2.82 4.10
CA ASP A 106 12.01 1.92 4.51
C ASP A 106 11.47 1.09 3.32
N LEU A 107 11.30 1.73 2.16
CA LEU A 107 10.90 1.04 0.93
C LEU A 107 11.92 -0.02 0.50
N LEU A 108 13.21 0.33 0.44
CA LEU A 108 14.28 -0.58 0.03
C LEU A 108 14.49 -1.73 1.02
N ASP A 109 14.27 -1.49 2.32
CA ASP A 109 14.40 -2.49 3.37
C ASP A 109 13.22 -3.48 3.38
N ARG A 110 11.98 -2.98 3.23
CA ARG A 110 10.78 -3.82 3.21
C ARG A 110 10.63 -4.58 1.89
N TYR A 111 10.97 -3.95 0.77
CA TYR A 111 10.75 -4.47 -0.57
C TYR A 111 12.07 -4.65 -1.32
N SER A 112 12.86 -5.64 -0.90
CA SER A 112 14.20 -5.91 -1.48
C SER A 112 14.25 -6.16 -3.00
N ARG A 113 13.10 -6.40 -3.66
CA ARG A 113 12.97 -6.59 -5.11
C ARG A 113 12.00 -5.60 -5.76
N THR A 114 11.80 -4.44 -5.14
CA THR A 114 10.94 -3.39 -5.68
C THR A 114 11.43 -2.92 -7.06
N PRO A 115 10.56 -2.81 -8.08
CA PRO A 115 10.92 -2.16 -9.34
C PRO A 115 11.20 -0.66 -9.18
N TYR A 116 10.84 -0.04 -8.06
CA TYR A 116 11.23 1.35 -7.73
C TYR A 116 12.67 1.48 -7.23
N ALA A 117 13.39 0.37 -7.04
CA ALA A 117 14.72 0.39 -6.42
C ALA A 117 15.72 1.31 -7.14
N PRO A 118 15.86 1.29 -8.48
CA PRO A 118 16.78 2.18 -9.17
C PRO A 118 16.46 3.65 -8.90
N GLN A 119 15.19 4.03 -9.04
CA GLN A 119 14.73 5.40 -8.81
C GLN A 119 14.87 5.81 -7.33
N SER A 120 14.68 4.88 -6.40
CA SER A 120 14.83 5.11 -4.96
C SER A 120 16.28 5.38 -4.60
N TYR A 121 17.25 4.60 -5.12
CA TYR A 121 18.66 4.87 -4.90
C TYR A 121 19.11 6.21 -5.50
N TYR A 122 18.60 6.57 -6.67
CA TYR A 122 18.86 7.87 -7.29
C TYR A 122 18.40 9.02 -6.38
N TRP A 123 17.13 9.01 -5.96
CA TRP A 123 16.59 10.07 -5.12
C TRP A 123 17.18 10.09 -3.72
N LEU A 124 17.49 8.92 -3.16
CA LEU A 124 18.17 8.81 -1.87
C LEU A 124 19.57 9.45 -1.93
N GLY A 125 20.33 9.20 -3.00
CA GLY A 125 21.63 9.85 -3.22
C GLY A 125 21.50 11.37 -3.31
N ASN A 126 20.52 11.85 -4.08
CA ASN A 126 20.24 13.29 -4.20
C ASN A 126 19.77 13.92 -2.89
N ALA A 127 18.97 13.21 -2.09
CA ALA A 127 18.50 13.69 -0.78
C ALA A 127 19.67 13.84 0.21
N TYR A 128 20.54 12.83 0.29
CA TYR A 128 21.76 12.91 1.12
C TYR A 128 22.70 14.03 0.64
N TYR A 129 22.86 14.18 -0.67
CA TYR A 129 23.66 15.26 -1.24
C TYR A 129 23.10 16.64 -0.88
N ALA A 130 21.77 16.83 -0.93
CA ALA A 130 21.13 18.07 -0.50
C ALA A 130 21.35 18.38 0.99
N GLN A 131 21.50 17.34 1.83
CA GLN A 131 21.89 17.48 3.23
C GLN A 131 23.41 17.61 3.46
N LYS A 132 24.21 17.67 2.39
CA LYS A 132 25.68 17.67 2.42
C LYS A 132 26.30 16.41 3.02
N ASP A 133 25.53 15.33 3.14
CA ASP A 133 26.05 14.01 3.52
C ASP A 133 26.60 13.30 2.27
N CYS A 134 27.75 13.80 1.79
CA CYS A 134 28.41 13.26 0.61
C CYS A 134 28.80 11.78 0.75
N LYS A 135 28.99 11.28 1.99
CA LYS A 135 29.36 9.89 2.23
C LYS A 135 28.17 8.97 1.95
N GLN A 136 27.00 9.28 2.50
CA GLN A 136 25.79 8.50 2.25
C GLN A 136 25.28 8.69 0.82
N ALA A 137 25.38 9.90 0.27
CA ALA A 137 25.05 10.17 -1.13
C ALA A 137 25.85 9.26 -2.08
N THR A 138 27.17 9.20 -1.89
CA THR A 138 28.06 8.32 -2.67
C THR A 138 27.64 6.85 -2.56
N ASN A 139 27.27 6.37 -1.36
CA ASN A 139 26.82 5.00 -1.19
C ASN A 139 25.56 4.71 -2.01
N ALA A 140 24.51 5.54 -1.87
CA ALA A 140 23.26 5.36 -2.60
C ALA A 140 23.46 5.40 -4.13
N PHE A 141 24.23 6.36 -4.63
CA PHE A 141 24.57 6.44 -6.05
C PHE A 141 25.34 5.21 -6.56
N ASN A 142 26.25 4.66 -5.75
CA ASN A 142 26.97 3.43 -6.11
C ASN A 142 26.06 2.21 -6.13
N GLN A 143 25.08 2.12 -5.23
CA GLN A 143 24.12 1.03 -5.23
C GLN A 143 23.33 1.01 -6.55
N LEU A 144 22.88 2.17 -7.02
CA LEU A 144 22.24 2.31 -8.32
C LEU A 144 23.15 1.82 -9.45
N ALA A 145 24.34 2.41 -9.58
CA ALA A 145 25.23 2.10 -10.69
C ALA A 145 25.77 0.65 -10.68
N THR A 146 25.93 0.05 -9.50
CA THR A 146 26.43 -1.33 -9.37
C THR A 146 25.33 -2.36 -9.61
N ARG A 147 24.12 -2.13 -9.08
CA ARG A 147 23.01 -3.10 -9.14
C ARG A 147 22.18 -2.95 -10.42
N TYR A 148 22.10 -1.75 -10.96
CA TYR A 148 21.30 -1.42 -12.15
C TYR A 148 22.15 -0.63 -13.14
N PRO A 149 23.24 -1.23 -13.67
CA PRO A 149 24.16 -0.53 -14.55
C PRO A 149 23.51 -0.03 -15.85
N ASP A 150 22.44 -0.69 -16.31
CA ASP A 150 21.70 -0.33 -17.53
C ASP A 150 20.60 0.73 -17.30
N ASP A 151 20.39 1.17 -16.05
CA ASP A 151 19.43 2.23 -15.74
C ASP A 151 19.90 3.57 -16.33
N SER A 152 18.98 4.37 -16.88
CA SER A 152 19.31 5.64 -17.51
C SER A 152 19.98 6.65 -16.56
N ARG A 153 19.76 6.52 -15.25
CA ARG A 153 20.34 7.38 -14.21
C ARG A 153 21.66 6.85 -13.64
N ALA A 154 22.13 5.68 -14.08
CA ALA A 154 23.33 5.05 -13.52
C ALA A 154 24.59 5.86 -13.81
N ALA A 155 24.72 6.39 -15.03
CA ALA A 155 25.84 7.25 -15.43
C ALA A 155 25.86 8.55 -14.60
N GLU A 156 24.70 9.20 -14.44
CA GLU A 156 24.54 10.43 -13.66
C GLU A 156 24.87 10.19 -12.19
N SER A 157 24.44 9.05 -11.64
CA SER A 157 24.71 8.67 -10.25
C SER A 157 26.20 8.52 -9.99
N LEU A 158 26.95 7.80 -10.84
CA LEU A 158 28.41 7.69 -10.70
C LEU A 158 29.11 9.04 -10.84
N LEU A 159 28.63 9.90 -11.75
CA LEU A 159 29.16 11.24 -11.92
C LEU A 159 28.97 12.08 -10.65
N SER A 160 27.78 12.01 -10.04
CA SER A 160 27.43 12.67 -8.78
C SER A 160 28.20 12.11 -7.58
N ALA A 161 28.44 10.80 -7.53
CA ALA A 161 29.35 10.20 -6.56
C ALA A 161 30.77 10.78 -6.67
N GLY A 162 31.29 10.95 -7.89
CA GLY A 162 32.57 11.62 -8.13
C GLY A 162 32.59 13.06 -7.62
N ASN A 163 31.51 13.81 -7.81
CA ASN A 163 31.37 15.17 -7.27
C ASN A 163 31.38 15.21 -5.75
N CYS A 164 30.66 14.30 -5.11
CA CYS A 164 30.68 14.16 -3.66
C CYS A 164 32.11 13.95 -3.14
N GLN A 165 32.94 13.18 -3.86
CA GLN A 165 34.34 12.99 -3.47
C GLN A 165 35.20 14.27 -3.60
N ILE A 166 34.88 15.15 -4.55
CA ILE A 166 35.51 16.47 -4.65
C ILE A 166 35.17 17.32 -3.43
N GLU A 167 33.91 17.34 -3.01
CA GLU A 167 33.48 18.09 -1.81
C GLU A 167 34.13 17.55 -0.53
N LEU A 168 34.36 16.23 -0.48
CA LEU A 168 35.10 15.58 0.60
C LEU A 168 36.63 15.77 0.50
N ASN A 169 37.12 16.54 -0.47
CA ASN A 169 38.54 16.74 -0.79
C ASN A 169 39.31 15.44 -1.15
N ASP A 170 38.63 14.33 -1.44
CA ASP A 170 39.26 13.09 -1.93
C ASP A 170 39.33 13.09 -3.46
N ARG A 171 40.28 13.87 -3.99
CA ARG A 171 40.53 13.95 -5.44
C ARG A 171 40.90 12.60 -6.05
N LYS A 172 41.51 11.69 -5.29
CA LYS A 172 41.89 10.35 -5.76
C LYS A 172 40.66 9.46 -5.94
N ALA A 173 39.70 9.52 -5.01
CA ALA A 173 38.42 8.84 -5.16
C ALA A 173 37.59 9.48 -6.29
N ALA A 174 37.52 10.82 -6.37
CA ALA A 174 36.81 11.50 -7.46
C ALA A 174 37.30 11.07 -8.84
N ARG A 175 38.63 11.02 -9.03
CA ARG A 175 39.25 10.53 -10.28
C ARG A 175 38.77 9.13 -10.64
N ARG A 176 38.75 8.19 -9.68
CA ARG A 176 38.28 6.81 -9.91
C ARG A 176 36.82 6.75 -10.35
N TYR A 177 35.95 7.59 -9.78
CA TYR A 177 34.55 7.67 -10.21
C TYR A 177 34.43 8.21 -11.62
N TYR A 178 35.08 9.32 -11.95
CA TYR A 178 35.02 9.88 -13.30
C TYR A 178 35.61 8.94 -14.36
N GLU A 179 36.72 8.25 -14.06
CA GLU A 179 37.26 7.21 -14.94
C GLU A 179 36.26 6.07 -15.14
N SER A 180 35.53 5.68 -14.08
CA SER A 180 34.49 4.67 -14.16
C SER A 180 33.31 5.11 -15.05
N VAL A 181 32.87 6.36 -14.95
CA VAL A 181 31.83 6.90 -15.85
C VAL A 181 32.28 6.82 -17.31
N VAL A 182 33.50 7.28 -17.61
CA VAL A 182 34.04 7.26 -18.98
C VAL A 182 34.16 5.84 -19.52
N LYS A 183 34.56 4.90 -18.67
CA LYS A 183 34.75 3.50 -19.06
C LYS A 183 33.42 2.76 -19.26
N GLN A 184 32.46 2.94 -18.36
CA GLN A 184 31.21 2.19 -18.34
C GLN A 184 30.15 2.81 -19.25
N TYR A 185 30.16 4.14 -19.41
CA TYR A 185 29.14 4.88 -20.14
C TYR A 185 29.74 5.78 -21.25
N PRO A 186 30.63 5.29 -22.14
CA PRO A 186 31.47 6.12 -23.01
C PRO A 186 30.73 7.05 -23.98
N GLY A 187 29.47 6.75 -24.30
CA GLY A 187 28.61 7.56 -25.19
C GLY A 187 27.63 8.50 -24.49
N SER A 188 27.65 8.55 -23.15
CA SER A 188 26.77 9.41 -22.35
C SER A 188 27.28 10.85 -22.24
N GLU A 189 26.40 11.80 -21.96
CA GLU A 189 26.77 13.19 -21.66
C GLU A 189 27.62 13.26 -20.37
N GLU A 190 27.33 12.38 -19.43
CA GLU A 190 28.05 12.25 -18.17
C GLU A 190 29.51 11.83 -18.39
N ALA A 191 29.78 10.97 -19.39
CA ALA A 191 31.14 10.62 -19.75
C ALA A 191 31.90 11.79 -20.38
N ALA A 192 31.25 12.66 -21.15
CA ALA A 192 31.87 13.89 -21.64
C ALA A 192 32.22 14.82 -20.46
N THR A 193 31.27 15.03 -19.56
CA THR A 193 31.46 15.83 -18.33
C THR A 193 32.56 15.26 -17.44
N ALA A 194 32.62 13.93 -17.27
CA ALA A 194 33.65 13.25 -16.49
C ALA A 194 35.06 13.46 -17.09
N LYS A 195 35.21 13.43 -18.42
CA LYS A 195 36.50 13.72 -19.09
C LYS A 195 36.98 15.13 -18.80
N GLU A 196 36.08 16.12 -18.85
CA GLU A 196 36.42 17.51 -18.53
C GLU A 196 36.88 17.67 -17.08
N ARG A 197 36.17 17.03 -16.14
CA ARG A 197 36.53 17.06 -14.71
C ARG A 197 37.87 16.37 -14.46
N LEU A 198 38.14 15.24 -15.12
CA LEU A 198 39.43 14.56 -15.04
C LEU A 198 40.60 15.42 -15.51
N ALA A 199 40.41 16.20 -16.58
CA ALA A 199 41.44 17.11 -17.07
C ALA A 199 41.80 18.20 -16.05
N LYS A 200 40.81 18.68 -15.28
CA LYS A 200 40.98 19.68 -14.20
C LYS A 200 41.58 19.11 -12.91
N LEU A 201 41.61 17.78 -12.76
CA LEU A 201 42.20 17.08 -11.61
C LEU A 201 43.66 16.69 -11.80
N ARG A 202 44.27 17.05 -12.94
CA ARG A 202 45.68 16.80 -13.24
C ARG A 202 46.61 17.71 -12.45
#